data_AF-A0A1H5V9A3-F1
#
_entry.id   AF-A0A1H5V9A3-F1
#
_cell.length_a   1.000
_cell.length_b   1.000
_cell.length_c   1.000
_cell.angle_alpha   90.00
_cell.angle_beta   90.00
_cell.angle_gamma   90.00
#
_symmetry.space_group_name_H-M   'P 1'
#
loop_
_entity.id
_entity.type
_entity.pdbx_description
1 polymer ?
#
loop_
_entity_poly.entity_id
_entity_poly.type
_entity_poly.pdbx_seq_one_letter_code
_entity_poly.pdbx_strand_id
1 'polypeptide(L)'
;MNTFALHRRGLPARPTLRSHRSSFSPRSALAFPQPPPSGAARAVGRAAWPAAVHSALGTAIAAALRRVLPPRMELRIDVNRPDAGIEAELDTLYGRLHTPGDPIHRCTRLPALLPGLVFHHREADGEHYVYVEDPARARLAGYTVFNRLIEVDRRTNRHVRSPHSKYAPAYQGRGIASAVYGWGLDRGFCLVSGARQSEGAHALWRALARRRPLRWIALRARRMHDLGVSIPPARAAELDTRMILLGAGWSVARLHAQGLLHPPADAANDAIRKRA
;
A
#
# COMPACT_ATOMS: atom_id res chain seq x y z
N MET A 1 57.77 23.71 -28.08
CA MET A 1 57.92 24.78 -29.10
C MET A 1 57.07 24.43 -30.30
N ASN A 2 55.85 24.97 -30.41
CA ASN A 2 55.46 25.87 -31.50
C ASN A 2 54.05 26.40 -31.26
N THR A 3 53.97 27.71 -31.41
CA THR A 3 52.88 28.65 -31.15
C THR A 3 52.15 28.95 -32.47
N PHE A 4 50.89 29.37 -32.42
CA PHE A 4 50.21 30.44 -33.20
C PHE A 4 48.68 30.20 -33.14
N ALA A 5 47.95 30.90 -32.27
CA ALA A 5 47.31 32.23 -32.45
C ALA A 5 45.95 32.13 -33.20
N LEU A 6 44.83 32.17 -32.48
CA LEU A 6 43.99 33.36 -32.19
C LEU A 6 43.20 33.89 -33.41
N HIS A 7 41.87 33.77 -33.36
CA HIS A 7 41.01 34.95 -33.54
C HIS A 7 39.65 34.80 -32.83
N ARG A 8 39.18 35.96 -32.37
CA ARG A 8 38.17 36.25 -31.35
C ARG A 8 37.07 37.11 -31.98
N ARG A 9 35.80 36.93 -31.60
CA ARG A 9 34.64 37.88 -31.60
C ARG A 9 33.35 37.03 -31.48
N GLY A 10 32.33 37.32 -30.68
CA GLY A 10 31.98 38.42 -29.77
C GLY A 10 30.67 38.04 -29.04
N LEU A 11 30.48 38.56 -27.82
CA LEU A 11 29.26 38.42 -27.00
C LEU A 11 28.16 39.39 -27.48
N PRO A 12 26.88 39.18 -27.11
CA PRO A 12 26.37 39.87 -25.92
C PRO A 12 25.44 39.06 -24.99
N ALA A 13 25.42 39.54 -23.73
CA ALA A 13 24.47 39.37 -22.61
C ALA A 13 22.98 39.26 -23.00
N ARG A 14 22.00 38.77 -22.21
CA ARG A 14 21.65 38.62 -20.77
C ARG A 14 20.34 37.73 -20.76
N PRO A 15 19.59 37.40 -19.67
CA PRO A 15 19.70 37.86 -18.29
C PRO A 15 19.70 36.76 -17.21
N THR A 16 20.39 37.07 -16.12
CA THR A 16 20.20 36.51 -14.79
C THR A 16 18.81 36.85 -14.27
N LEU A 17 17.94 35.86 -14.08
CA LEU A 17 16.77 36.01 -13.24
C LEU A 17 17.18 35.76 -11.78
N ARG A 18 17.27 36.84 -11.01
CA ARG A 18 17.07 36.79 -9.55
C ARG A 18 15.64 36.32 -9.32
N SER A 19 15.45 35.23 -8.57
CA SER A 19 14.21 35.05 -7.82
C SER A 19 14.55 34.76 -6.35
N HIS A 20 14.26 35.80 -5.57
CA HIS A 20 13.85 35.84 -4.18
C HIS A 20 14.04 34.57 -3.34
N ARG A 21 14.97 34.68 -2.38
CA ARG A 21 14.85 34.03 -1.07
C ARG A 21 13.49 34.41 -0.47
N SER A 22 12.62 33.42 -0.33
CA SER A 22 11.50 33.47 0.60
C SER A 22 11.77 32.44 1.69
N SER A 23 12.20 32.95 2.83
CA SER A 23 12.25 32.25 4.10
C SER A 23 10.83 31.84 4.50
N PHE A 24 10.59 30.52 4.64
CA PHE A 24 9.50 30.03 5.49
C PHE A 24 10.06 28.96 6.43
N SER A 25 9.94 29.30 7.71
CA SER A 25 10.29 28.49 8.88
C SER A 25 9.44 27.21 8.97
N PRO A 26 9.93 26.13 9.60
CA PRO A 26 9.33 24.80 9.50
C PRO A 26 8.34 24.56 10.62
N ARG A 27 7.04 24.51 10.30
CA ARG A 27 6.06 23.82 11.14
C ARG A 27 4.97 23.23 10.27
N SER A 28 5.06 21.92 10.04
CA SER A 28 3.91 21.02 9.90
C SER A 28 4.43 19.59 10.00
N ALA A 29 4.74 19.20 11.23
CA ALA A 29 4.58 17.81 11.65
C ALA A 29 3.11 17.41 11.42
N LEU A 30 2.89 16.17 10.99
CA LEU A 30 1.72 15.30 11.25
C LEU A 30 1.40 14.43 10.03
N ALA A 31 2.00 13.22 10.00
CA ALA A 31 1.39 12.02 9.44
C ALA A 31 2.23 10.77 9.79
N PHE A 32 2.48 10.53 11.07
CA PHE A 32 2.84 9.20 11.58
C PHE A 32 2.26 9.07 13.00
N PRO A 33 1.54 7.98 13.33
CA PRO A 33 1.06 7.78 14.69
C PRO A 33 2.25 7.62 15.64
N GLN A 34 2.28 8.43 16.70
CA GLN A 34 3.21 8.27 17.81
C GLN A 34 2.64 7.24 18.80
N PRO A 35 3.47 6.40 19.43
CA PRO A 35 3.02 5.47 20.46
C PRO A 35 2.59 6.21 21.74
N PRO A 36 1.64 5.66 22.53
CA PRO A 36 1.21 6.29 23.78
C PRO A 36 2.31 6.22 24.84
N PRO A 37 2.49 7.27 25.67
CA PRO A 37 3.37 7.19 26.83
C PRO A 37 2.77 6.26 27.90
N SER A 38 3.61 5.43 28.48
CA SER A 38 3.27 4.46 29.51
C SER A 38 3.11 5.13 30.87
N GLY A 39 1.95 4.93 31.50
CA GLY A 39 1.80 4.70 32.95
C GLY A 39 2.02 5.87 33.91
N ALA A 40 0.91 6.35 34.49
CA ALA A 40 0.84 6.60 35.93
C ALA A 40 -0.58 6.33 36.42
N ALA A 41 -0.71 5.31 37.28
CA ALA A 41 -1.93 4.99 38.01
C ALA A 41 -2.13 5.98 39.18
N ARG A 42 -3.41 6.36 39.41
CA ARG A 42 -4.05 6.83 40.66
C ARG A 42 -5.32 7.59 40.24
N ALA A 43 -6.46 7.56 40.92
CA ALA A 43 -6.95 6.82 42.06
C ALA A 43 -8.50 6.86 42.00
N VAL A 44 -9.11 5.95 42.75
CA VAL A 44 -10.54 5.74 42.90
C VAL A 44 -11.21 6.93 43.59
N GLY A 45 -12.37 7.35 43.08
CA GLY A 45 -13.25 8.32 43.74
C GLY A 45 -14.70 8.06 43.33
N ARG A 46 -15.44 7.33 44.17
CA ARG A 46 -16.89 7.14 44.06
C ARG A 46 -17.59 8.46 44.41
N ALA A 47 -18.53 8.89 43.59
CA ALA A 47 -19.59 9.80 44.02
C ALA A 47 -20.92 9.33 43.42
N ALA A 48 -21.83 8.97 44.32
CA ALA A 48 -23.16 8.48 44.06
C ALA A 48 -24.04 9.53 43.38
N TRP A 49 -24.91 9.10 42.47
CA TRP A 49 -26.05 9.88 41.98
C TRP A 49 -27.33 9.24 42.52
N PRO A 50 -28.22 9.99 43.20
CA PRO A 50 -29.46 9.44 43.71
C PRO A 50 -30.43 9.08 42.58
N ALA A 51 -31.15 7.97 42.80
CA ALA A 51 -32.28 7.55 42.01
C ALA A 51 -33.45 8.52 42.16
N ALA A 52 -33.96 9.02 41.03
CA ALA A 52 -35.38 9.24 40.74
C ALA A 52 -35.51 10.33 39.66
N VAL A 53 -35.72 9.96 38.40
CA VAL A 53 -36.86 10.39 37.57
C VAL A 53 -36.97 9.37 36.42
N HIS A 54 -37.79 8.33 36.62
CA HIS A 54 -38.30 7.51 35.52
C HIS A 54 -39.58 8.14 34.98
N SER A 55 -39.87 7.83 33.71
CA SER A 55 -41.14 8.08 33.01
C SER A 55 -41.30 9.46 32.35
N ALA A 56 -40.62 9.67 31.21
CA ALA A 56 -41.18 10.35 30.01
C ALA A 56 -40.20 10.43 28.82
N LEU A 57 -39.25 9.48 28.65
CA LEU A 57 -38.20 9.59 27.63
C LEU A 57 -38.05 8.34 26.75
N GLY A 58 -39.14 7.59 26.55
CA GLY A 58 -39.14 6.32 25.79
C GLY A 58 -39.38 6.45 24.29
N THR A 59 -39.92 7.56 23.81
CA THR A 59 -40.45 7.66 22.42
C THR A 59 -39.92 8.84 21.60
N ALA A 60 -39.18 9.79 22.19
CA ALA A 60 -38.55 10.89 21.44
C ALA A 60 -37.11 10.56 20.95
N ILE A 61 -36.43 9.59 21.57
CA ILE A 61 -35.03 9.26 21.26
C ILE A 61 -34.91 8.44 19.95
N ALA A 62 -35.93 7.65 19.59
CA ALA A 62 -35.90 6.83 18.37
C ALA A 62 -36.15 7.62 17.06
N ALA A 63 -36.71 8.84 17.16
CA ALA A 63 -36.94 9.72 16.01
C ALA A 63 -35.78 10.70 15.77
N ALA A 64 -35.09 11.15 16.82
CA ALA A 64 -33.90 11.99 16.70
C ALA A 64 -32.65 11.22 16.22
N LEU A 65 -32.53 9.93 16.55
CA LEU A 65 -31.42 9.07 16.11
C LEU A 65 -31.47 8.65 14.63
N ARG A 66 -32.55 8.95 13.90
CA ARG A 66 -32.65 8.70 12.44
C ARG A 66 -32.24 9.89 11.56
N ARG A 67 -31.96 11.06 12.14
CA ARG A 67 -31.57 12.28 11.38
C ARG A 67 -30.13 12.76 11.61
N VAL A 68 -29.34 12.03 12.40
CA VAL A 68 -27.91 12.32 12.62
C VAL A 68 -27.08 11.05 12.44
N LEU A 69 -27.35 10.28 11.39
CA LEU A 69 -26.29 9.42 10.83
C LEU A 69 -25.57 10.27 9.77
N PRO A 70 -24.27 10.57 9.93
CA PRO A 70 -23.54 11.22 8.86
C PRO A 70 -23.62 10.30 7.64
N PRO A 71 -23.72 10.85 6.40
CA PRO A 71 -23.54 10.04 5.21
C PRO A 71 -22.22 9.30 5.38
N ARG A 72 -22.19 8.00 5.01
CA ARG A 72 -20.96 7.21 4.98
C ARG A 72 -19.85 8.10 4.43
N MET A 73 -18.91 8.48 5.28
CA MET A 73 -17.67 9.11 4.84
C MET A 73 -16.95 8.04 4.02
N GLU A 74 -17.29 7.94 2.74
CA GLU A 74 -16.34 7.48 1.75
C GLU A 74 -15.22 8.50 1.79
N LEU A 75 -14.15 8.15 2.50
CA LEU A 75 -12.88 8.84 2.40
C LEU A 75 -12.38 8.58 0.98
N ARG A 76 -12.89 9.35 0.01
CA ARG A 76 -12.34 9.46 -1.34
C ARG A 76 -11.03 10.21 -1.20
N ILE A 77 -10.00 9.51 -0.74
CA ILE A 77 -8.63 9.95 -0.95
C ILE A 77 -8.40 9.75 -2.45
N ASP A 78 -8.51 10.83 -3.23
CA ASP A 78 -7.99 10.82 -4.59
C ASP A 78 -6.47 10.63 -4.50
N VAL A 79 -6.03 9.39 -4.76
CA VAL A 79 -4.61 9.03 -4.87
C VAL A 79 -4.13 9.47 -6.25
N ASN A 80 -3.99 10.78 -6.41
CA ASN A 80 -3.21 11.38 -7.48
C ASN A 80 -2.47 12.58 -6.90
N ARG A 81 -1.55 12.32 -5.97
CA ARG A 81 -0.48 13.29 -5.71
C ARG A 81 0.43 13.26 -6.93
N PRO A 82 0.78 14.40 -7.53
CA PRO A 82 1.79 14.42 -8.57
C PRO A 82 3.07 13.76 -8.03
N ASP A 83 3.71 12.92 -8.84
CA ASP A 83 4.95 12.19 -8.54
C ASP A 83 6.16 13.08 -8.19
N ALA A 84 5.98 14.41 -8.19
CA ALA A 84 7.00 15.44 -7.96
C ALA A 84 7.69 15.39 -6.57
N GLY A 85 7.39 14.39 -5.74
CA GLY A 85 8.01 14.21 -4.42
C GLY A 85 8.67 12.86 -4.20
N ILE A 86 8.65 11.91 -5.15
CA ILE A 86 9.16 10.56 -4.88
C ILE A 86 10.67 10.56 -4.58
N GLU A 87 11.46 11.36 -5.27
CA GLU A 87 12.91 11.41 -5.03
C GLU A 87 13.23 11.98 -3.63
N ALA A 88 12.56 13.07 -3.22
CA ALA A 88 12.72 13.61 -1.88
C ALA A 88 12.22 12.66 -0.77
N GLU A 89 11.15 11.91 -1.04
CA GLU A 89 10.67 10.83 -0.18
C GLU A 89 11.73 9.74 -0.02
N LEU A 90 12.36 9.32 -1.13
CA LEU A 90 13.41 8.30 -1.15
C LEU A 90 14.71 8.79 -0.48
N ASP A 91 15.09 10.05 -0.64
CA ASP A 91 16.25 10.63 0.05
C ASP A 91 16.04 10.65 1.57
N THR A 92 14.82 11.00 2.01
CA THR A 92 14.44 10.94 3.43
C THR A 92 14.53 9.52 3.97
N LEU A 93 14.00 8.54 3.24
CA LEU A 93 14.06 7.13 3.62
C LEU A 93 15.48 6.58 3.62
N TYR A 94 16.33 7.00 2.68
CA TYR A 94 17.74 6.63 2.61
C TYR A 94 18.50 7.11 3.86
N GLY A 95 18.30 8.38 4.24
CA GLY A 95 18.90 8.92 5.46
C GLY A 95 18.49 8.13 6.71
N ARG A 96 17.20 7.78 6.82
CA ARG A 96 16.68 6.97 7.93
C ARG A 96 17.23 5.54 7.95
N LEU A 97 17.37 4.90 6.79
CA LEU A 97 17.97 3.57 6.67
C LEU A 97 19.43 3.56 7.19
N HIS A 98 20.16 4.66 7.04
CA HIS A 98 21.54 4.80 7.49
C HIS A 98 21.70 5.51 8.85
N THR A 99 20.60 5.81 9.55
CA THR A 99 20.64 6.46 10.87
C THR A 99 20.45 5.44 11.99
N PRO A 100 21.48 5.14 12.80
CA PRO A 100 21.35 4.28 13.97
C PRO A 100 20.21 4.73 14.89
N GLY A 101 19.38 3.78 15.32
CA GLY A 101 18.23 4.05 16.17
C GLY A 101 16.91 4.29 15.42
N ASP A 102 16.93 4.61 14.12
CA ASP A 102 15.68 4.63 13.33
C ASP A 102 15.14 3.19 13.13
N PRO A 103 13.82 2.96 13.22
CA PRO A 103 13.24 1.65 12.94
C PRO A 103 13.55 1.08 11.54
N ILE A 104 13.81 1.92 10.53
CA ILE A 104 14.21 1.49 9.18
C ILE A 104 15.65 0.98 9.17
N HIS A 105 16.53 1.52 10.01
CA HIS A 105 17.92 1.07 10.10
C HIS A 105 18.07 -0.40 10.51
N ARG A 106 17.06 -0.95 11.21
CA ARG A 106 17.04 -2.35 11.67
C ARG A 106 16.52 -3.33 10.62
N CYS A 107 16.42 -2.94 9.35
CA CYS A 107 16.01 -3.86 8.30
C CYS A 107 16.98 -5.04 8.17
N THR A 108 16.42 -6.21 7.90
CA THR A 108 17.19 -7.39 7.49
C THR A 108 17.52 -7.29 6.00
N ARG A 109 18.64 -7.83 5.56
CA ARG A 109 18.95 -7.91 4.13
C ARG A 109 18.29 -9.16 3.53
N LEU A 110 17.60 -8.97 2.41
CA LEU A 110 17.10 -10.08 1.60
C LEU A 110 18.24 -10.66 0.74
N PRO A 111 18.05 -11.88 0.18
CA PRO A 111 18.94 -12.40 -0.86
C PRO A 111 19.12 -11.41 -2.00
N ALA A 112 20.23 -11.52 -2.74
CA ALA A 112 20.48 -10.67 -3.90
C ALA A 112 19.44 -10.97 -5.00
N LEU A 113 18.36 -10.18 -5.05
CA LEU A 113 17.25 -10.37 -5.99
C LEU A 113 17.59 -9.80 -7.38
N LEU A 114 18.41 -8.75 -7.45
CA LEU A 114 18.89 -8.14 -8.67
C LEU A 114 20.35 -7.69 -8.50
N PRO A 115 21.23 -7.87 -9.50
CA PRO A 115 22.61 -7.41 -9.44
C PRO A 115 22.71 -5.90 -9.19
N GLY A 116 23.67 -5.50 -8.35
CA GLY A 116 23.95 -4.09 -8.06
C GLY A 116 22.93 -3.38 -7.16
N LEU A 117 21.89 -4.07 -6.69
CA LEU A 117 20.90 -3.51 -5.76
C LEU A 117 20.88 -4.32 -4.46
N VAL A 118 20.66 -3.62 -3.34
CA VAL A 118 20.51 -4.22 -2.01
C VAL A 118 19.05 -4.07 -1.57
N PHE A 119 18.48 -5.16 -1.06
CA PHE A 119 17.08 -5.22 -0.66
C PHE A 119 16.99 -5.34 0.86
N HIS A 120 16.33 -4.37 1.50
CA HIS A 120 16.18 -4.26 2.94
C HIS A 120 14.74 -4.55 3.32
N HIS A 121 14.52 -5.55 4.15
CA HIS A 121 13.20 -6.00 4.60
C HIS A 121 12.98 -5.76 6.08
N ARG A 122 11.77 -5.27 6.41
CA ARG A 122 11.26 -5.26 7.77
C ARG A 122 9.77 -5.58 7.80
N GLU A 123 9.30 -5.99 8.96
CA GLU A 123 7.89 -6.07 9.28
C GLU A 123 7.53 -5.00 10.30
N ALA A 124 6.44 -4.29 10.08
CA ALA A 124 5.88 -3.31 11.02
C ALA A 124 4.35 -3.33 10.89
N ASP A 125 3.64 -3.36 12.02
CA ASP A 125 2.17 -3.37 12.09
C ASP A 125 1.49 -4.46 11.21
N GLY A 126 2.17 -5.59 11.05
CA GLY A 126 1.73 -6.73 10.23
C GLY A 126 1.87 -6.55 8.72
N GLU A 127 2.54 -5.48 8.28
CA GLU A 127 2.89 -5.21 6.88
C GLU A 127 4.38 -5.46 6.65
N HIS A 128 4.73 -5.84 5.42
CA HIS A 128 6.13 -6.06 5.05
C HIS A 128 6.62 -4.94 4.15
N TYR A 129 7.72 -4.32 4.54
CA TYR A 129 8.36 -3.25 3.80
C TYR A 129 9.63 -3.78 3.16
N VAL A 130 9.82 -3.51 1.88
CA VAL A 130 11.05 -3.80 1.15
C VAL A 130 11.57 -2.50 0.56
N TYR A 131 12.72 -2.02 1.03
CA TYR A 131 13.43 -0.87 0.49
C TYR A 131 14.55 -1.36 -0.44
N VAL A 132 14.75 -0.66 -1.55
CA VAL A 132 15.74 -1.04 -2.56
C VAL A 132 16.79 0.05 -2.64
N GLU A 133 18.01 -0.28 -2.27
CA GLU A 133 19.17 0.60 -2.26
C GLU A 133 20.04 0.36 -3.51
N ASP A 134 20.47 1.44 -4.16
CA ASP A 134 21.59 1.45 -5.10
C ASP A 134 22.83 1.96 -4.35
N PRO A 135 23.69 1.06 -3.83
CA PRO A 135 24.86 1.45 -3.05
C PRO A 135 25.90 2.19 -3.91
N ALA A 136 25.96 1.94 -5.23
CA ALA A 136 26.89 2.63 -6.12
C ALA A 136 26.54 4.11 -6.28
N ARG A 137 25.26 4.46 -6.06
CA ARG A 137 24.76 5.84 -6.13
C ARG A 137 24.37 6.43 -4.79
N ALA A 138 24.62 5.71 -3.69
CA ALA A 138 24.31 6.09 -2.31
C ALA A 138 22.87 6.64 -2.18
N ARG A 139 21.87 5.90 -2.70
CA ARG A 139 20.46 6.30 -2.67
C ARG A 139 19.50 5.12 -2.69
N LEU A 140 18.23 5.38 -2.38
CA LEU A 140 17.17 4.41 -2.64
C LEU A 140 16.66 4.49 -4.09
N ALA A 141 16.51 3.33 -4.71
CA ALA A 141 15.85 3.14 -6.00
C ALA A 141 14.32 3.18 -5.88
N GLY A 142 13.80 2.76 -4.72
CA GLY A 142 12.37 2.70 -4.46
C GLY A 142 12.04 1.81 -3.26
N TYR A 143 10.76 1.53 -3.08
CA TYR A 143 10.27 0.61 -2.07
C TYR A 143 8.98 -0.09 -2.51
N THR A 144 8.69 -1.21 -1.88
CA THR A 144 7.40 -1.93 -1.93
C THR A 144 6.90 -2.17 -0.53
N VAL A 145 5.62 -1.90 -0.29
CA VAL A 145 4.93 -2.33 0.92
C VAL A 145 3.90 -3.39 0.58
N PHE A 146 3.96 -4.53 1.26
CA PHE A 146 2.95 -5.57 1.21
C PHE A 146 1.93 -5.31 2.31
N ASN A 147 0.87 -4.58 1.96
CA ASN A 147 -0.18 -4.17 2.88
C ASN A 147 -1.12 -5.32 3.20
N ARG A 148 -1.78 -5.25 4.37
CA ARG A 148 -2.96 -6.06 4.65
C ARG A 148 -4.14 -5.53 3.84
N LEU A 149 -5.04 -6.41 3.42
CA LEU A 149 -6.29 -5.99 2.79
C LEU A 149 -7.31 -5.67 3.88
N ILE A 150 -7.62 -4.39 4.08
CA ILE A 150 -8.57 -3.95 5.09
C ILE A 150 -10.02 -4.20 4.66
N GLU A 151 -10.24 -4.40 3.37
CA GLU A 151 -11.54 -4.60 2.73
C GLU A 151 -12.09 -6.01 2.92
N VAL A 152 -11.27 -6.95 3.43
CA VAL A 152 -11.64 -8.36 3.64
C VAL A 152 -11.39 -8.80 5.08
N ASP A 153 -11.91 -9.97 5.42
CA ASP A 153 -11.81 -10.55 6.75
C ASP A 153 -10.36 -10.77 7.20
N ARG A 154 -10.12 -10.54 8.50
CA ARG A 154 -8.79 -10.60 9.13
C ARG A 154 -8.12 -11.98 9.03
N ARG A 155 -8.86 -13.07 8.76
CA ARG A 155 -8.26 -14.38 8.50
C ARG A 155 -7.29 -14.37 7.32
N THR A 156 -7.51 -13.47 6.35
CA THR A 156 -6.62 -13.30 5.20
C THR A 156 -5.30 -12.61 5.55
N ASN A 157 -5.23 -11.86 6.67
CA ASN A 157 -4.06 -11.07 7.08
C ASN A 157 -2.79 -11.90 7.30
N ARG A 158 -2.86 -13.22 7.38
CA ARG A 158 -1.66 -14.07 7.50
C ARG A 158 -1.06 -14.47 6.16
N HIS A 159 -1.85 -14.42 5.09
CA HIS A 159 -1.51 -15.08 3.83
C HIS A 159 -1.64 -14.17 2.62
N VAL A 160 -2.50 -13.16 2.70
CA VAL A 160 -2.86 -12.31 1.56
C VAL A 160 -2.32 -10.90 1.77
N ARG A 161 -1.68 -10.36 0.74
CA ARG A 161 -1.08 -9.03 0.76
C ARG A 161 -1.44 -8.24 -0.49
N SER A 162 -1.59 -6.93 -0.35
CA SER A 162 -1.73 -6.01 -1.48
C SER A 162 -0.43 -5.23 -1.63
N PRO A 163 0.38 -5.49 -2.68
CA PRO A 163 1.64 -4.82 -2.83
C PRO A 163 1.46 -3.42 -3.44
N HIS A 164 2.08 -2.43 -2.81
CA HIS A 164 2.13 -1.05 -3.27
C HIS A 164 3.59 -0.64 -3.46
N SER A 165 3.97 -0.33 -4.69
CA SER A 165 5.35 -0.01 -5.04
C SER A 165 5.51 1.42 -5.53
N LYS A 166 6.61 2.07 -5.15
CA LYS A 166 7.04 3.33 -5.76
C LYS A 166 8.54 3.25 -6.07
N TYR A 167 8.91 3.66 -7.27
CA TYR A 167 10.30 3.68 -7.74
C TYR A 167 10.62 5.03 -8.36
N ALA A 168 11.81 5.55 -8.09
CA ALA A 168 12.31 6.75 -8.76
C ALA A 168 12.35 6.50 -10.28
N PRO A 169 12.08 7.54 -11.12
CA PRO A 169 11.96 7.38 -12.57
C PRO A 169 13.12 6.63 -13.22
N ALA A 170 14.36 6.92 -12.78
CA ALA A 170 15.55 6.26 -13.29
C ALA A 170 15.53 4.74 -13.13
N TYR A 171 14.81 4.20 -12.13
CA TYR A 171 14.78 2.77 -11.77
C TYR A 171 13.52 2.04 -12.26
N GLN A 172 12.57 2.75 -12.85
CA GLN A 172 11.38 2.13 -13.44
C GLN A 172 11.76 1.27 -14.65
N GLY A 173 10.96 0.23 -14.92
CA GLY A 173 11.22 -0.70 -16.04
C GLY A 173 12.38 -1.67 -15.84
N ARG A 174 13.15 -1.58 -14.75
CA ARG A 174 14.34 -2.44 -14.49
C ARG A 174 14.03 -3.79 -13.83
N GLY A 175 12.76 -4.19 -13.75
CA GLY A 175 12.35 -5.46 -13.15
C GLY A 175 12.38 -5.51 -11.61
N ILE A 176 12.60 -4.38 -10.92
CA ILE A 176 12.67 -4.33 -9.44
C ILE A 176 11.37 -4.83 -8.80
N ALA A 177 10.21 -4.30 -9.25
CA ALA A 177 8.90 -4.74 -8.76
C ALA A 177 8.68 -6.25 -8.99
N SER A 178 9.05 -6.76 -10.17
CA SER A 178 8.97 -8.19 -10.49
C SER A 178 9.77 -9.04 -9.52
N ALA A 179 10.99 -8.62 -9.19
CA ALA A 179 11.86 -9.34 -8.27
C ALA A 179 11.29 -9.34 -6.84
N VAL A 180 10.83 -8.18 -6.35
CA VAL A 180 10.23 -8.06 -5.01
C VAL A 180 8.93 -8.86 -4.91
N TYR A 181 8.06 -8.79 -5.91
CA TYR A 181 6.79 -9.53 -5.92
C TYR A 181 7.05 -11.03 -6.02
N GLY A 182 8.04 -11.43 -6.85
CA GLY A 182 8.52 -12.80 -6.96
C GLY A 182 8.96 -13.36 -5.60
N TRP A 183 9.82 -12.62 -4.89
CA TRP A 183 10.25 -12.97 -3.53
C TRP A 183 9.05 -13.13 -2.56
N GLY A 184 8.09 -12.22 -2.59
CA GLY A 184 6.89 -12.31 -1.74
C GLY A 184 6.06 -13.56 -2.06
N LEU A 185 5.89 -13.87 -3.34
CA LEU A 185 5.21 -15.08 -3.80
C LEU A 185 5.97 -16.35 -3.40
N ASP A 186 7.30 -16.37 -3.52
CA ASP A 186 8.16 -17.49 -3.09
C ASP A 186 8.09 -17.74 -1.59
N ARG A 187 7.95 -16.68 -0.79
CA ARG A 187 7.72 -16.76 0.66
C ARG A 187 6.34 -17.32 1.01
N GLY A 188 5.42 -17.44 0.05
CA GLY A 188 4.08 -17.99 0.24
C GLY A 188 2.99 -16.94 0.44
N PHE A 189 3.25 -15.65 0.15
CA PHE A 189 2.18 -14.66 0.10
C PHE A 189 1.32 -14.85 -1.15
N CYS A 190 0.00 -14.83 -1.00
CA CYS A 190 -0.91 -14.57 -2.10
C CYS A 190 -1.01 -13.05 -2.28
N LEU A 191 -0.76 -12.55 -3.49
CA LEU A 191 -0.81 -11.13 -3.78
C LEU A 191 -2.15 -10.78 -4.39
N VAL A 192 -2.81 -9.75 -3.90
CA VAL A 192 -4.03 -9.17 -4.48
C VAL A 192 -3.74 -7.78 -5.03
N SER A 193 -4.29 -7.45 -6.18
CA SER A 193 -4.01 -6.16 -6.82
C SER A 193 -4.72 -4.99 -6.13
N GLY A 194 -4.34 -3.77 -6.52
CA GLY A 194 -5.15 -2.58 -6.25
C GLY A 194 -6.44 -2.54 -7.07
N ALA A 195 -7.33 -1.61 -6.71
CA ALA A 195 -8.62 -1.37 -7.39
C ALA A 195 -8.46 -0.80 -8.80
N ARG A 196 -7.44 0.03 -8.98
CA ARG A 196 -7.04 0.58 -10.26
C ARG A 196 -5.57 0.25 -10.44
N GLN A 197 -5.24 -0.27 -11.61
CA GLN A 197 -3.86 -0.57 -11.97
C GLN A 197 -3.46 0.36 -13.11
N SER A 198 -2.24 0.86 -13.08
CA SER A 198 -1.62 1.41 -14.28
C SER A 198 -1.40 0.28 -15.30
N GLU A 199 -1.19 0.63 -16.56
CA GLU A 199 -0.85 -0.33 -17.61
C GLU A 199 0.41 -1.13 -17.25
N GLY A 200 1.46 -0.46 -16.74
CA GLY A 200 2.69 -1.10 -16.28
C GLY A 200 2.47 -2.07 -15.12
N ALA A 201 1.60 -1.71 -14.16
CA ALA A 201 1.21 -2.64 -13.10
C ALA A 201 0.47 -3.85 -13.70
N HIS A 202 -0.50 -3.64 -14.58
CA HIS A 202 -1.22 -4.75 -15.22
C HIS A 202 -0.27 -5.69 -15.97
N ALA A 203 0.65 -5.14 -16.76
CA ALA A 203 1.66 -5.91 -17.50
C ALA A 203 2.55 -6.74 -16.55
N LEU A 204 2.99 -6.17 -15.42
CA LEU A 204 3.72 -6.88 -14.37
C LEU A 204 2.91 -8.08 -13.84
N TRP A 205 1.64 -7.87 -13.50
CA TRP A 205 0.78 -8.93 -13.00
C TRP A 205 0.60 -10.06 -14.03
N ARG A 206 0.40 -9.73 -15.30
CA ARG A 206 0.34 -10.71 -16.40
C ARG A 206 1.67 -11.45 -16.59
N ALA A 207 2.80 -10.77 -16.42
CA ALA A 207 4.10 -11.39 -16.51
C ALA A 207 4.35 -12.41 -15.39
N LEU A 208 3.97 -12.08 -14.15
CA LEU A 208 4.04 -13.00 -13.01
C LEU A 208 3.09 -14.19 -13.17
N ALA A 209 1.91 -13.97 -13.76
CA ALA A 209 0.92 -15.01 -14.02
C ALA A 209 1.42 -16.13 -14.96
N ARG A 210 2.49 -15.91 -15.73
CA ARG A 210 3.11 -16.98 -16.53
C ARG A 210 3.76 -18.08 -15.69
N ARG A 211 4.08 -17.79 -14.42
CA ARG A 211 4.76 -18.72 -13.51
C ARG A 211 3.97 -19.00 -12.23
N ARG A 212 2.85 -18.31 -12.03
CA ARG A 212 2.06 -18.35 -10.81
C ARG A 212 0.58 -18.42 -11.17
N PRO A 213 -0.21 -19.28 -10.50
CA PRO A 213 -1.65 -19.29 -10.72
C PRO A 213 -2.25 -17.90 -10.46
N LEU A 214 -3.00 -17.42 -11.45
CA LEU A 214 -3.73 -16.17 -11.41
C LEU A 214 -5.23 -16.46 -11.42
N ARG A 215 -5.97 -15.77 -10.54
CA ARG A 215 -7.43 -15.73 -10.59
C ARG A 215 -7.95 -14.30 -10.57
N TRP A 216 -9.13 -14.11 -11.10
CA TRP A 216 -9.94 -12.94 -10.84
C TRP A 216 -10.79 -13.18 -9.61
N ILE A 217 -10.93 -12.16 -8.76
CA ILE A 217 -11.74 -12.22 -7.55
C ILE A 217 -12.61 -10.98 -7.43
N ALA A 218 -13.78 -11.12 -6.80
CA ALA A 218 -14.58 -10.00 -6.33
C ALA A 218 -14.40 -9.84 -4.81
N LEU A 219 -14.20 -8.61 -4.35
CA LEU A 219 -14.19 -8.25 -2.94
C LEU A 219 -15.58 -7.81 -2.50
N ARG A 220 -16.36 -8.71 -1.88
CA ARG A 220 -17.75 -8.45 -1.46
C ARG A 220 -17.99 -8.94 -0.05
N ALA A 221 -18.82 -8.22 0.70
CA ALA A 221 -19.20 -8.58 2.07
C ALA A 221 -17.99 -8.96 2.96
N ARG A 222 -16.88 -8.22 2.83
CA ARG A 222 -15.58 -8.48 3.49
C ARG A 222 -14.97 -9.86 3.19
N ARG A 223 -15.21 -10.40 2.00
CA ARG A 223 -14.71 -11.71 1.55
C ARG A 223 -14.23 -11.64 0.11
N MET A 224 -13.35 -12.57 -0.24
CA MET A 224 -12.90 -12.77 -1.62
C MET A 224 -13.74 -13.88 -2.25
N HIS A 225 -14.29 -13.62 -3.43
CA HIS A 225 -15.07 -14.59 -4.22
C HIS A 225 -14.33 -14.91 -5.51
N ASP A 226 -14.12 -16.18 -5.81
CA ASP A 226 -13.48 -16.64 -7.04
C ASP A 226 -14.38 -16.33 -8.24
N LEU A 227 -13.85 -15.59 -9.22
CA LEU A 227 -14.51 -15.31 -10.50
C LEU A 227 -13.93 -16.15 -11.65
N GLY A 228 -12.88 -16.93 -11.40
CA GLY A 228 -12.25 -17.78 -12.40
C GLY A 228 -10.92 -17.24 -12.94
N VAL A 229 -10.43 -17.83 -14.04
CA VAL A 229 -9.16 -17.45 -14.71
C VAL A 229 -9.36 -16.31 -15.71
N SER A 230 -10.60 -16.06 -16.12
CA SER A 230 -10.97 -15.07 -17.12
C SER A 230 -12.34 -14.52 -16.80
N ILE A 231 -12.55 -13.23 -17.07
CA ILE A 231 -13.81 -12.51 -16.89
C ILE A 231 -13.99 -11.50 -18.03
N PRO A 232 -15.22 -11.05 -18.32
CA PRO A 232 -15.46 -10.01 -19.30
C PRO A 232 -14.74 -8.69 -18.95
N PRO A 233 -14.28 -7.89 -19.94
CA PRO A 233 -13.59 -6.63 -19.69
C PRO A 233 -14.37 -5.64 -18.81
N ALA A 234 -15.70 -5.58 -18.99
CA ALA A 234 -16.57 -4.74 -18.17
C ALA A 234 -16.47 -5.11 -16.68
N ARG A 235 -16.47 -6.41 -16.35
CA ARG A 235 -16.33 -6.90 -14.98
C ARG A 235 -14.92 -6.70 -14.43
N ALA A 236 -13.90 -6.82 -15.29
CA ALA A 236 -12.50 -6.52 -14.93
C ALA A 236 -12.27 -5.05 -14.56
N ALA A 237 -13.09 -4.13 -15.08
CA ALA A 237 -13.04 -2.70 -14.77
C ALA A 237 -13.81 -2.32 -13.49
N GLU A 238 -14.54 -3.25 -12.86
CA GLU A 238 -15.29 -2.97 -11.63
C GLU A 238 -14.38 -2.71 -10.43
N LEU A 239 -14.77 -1.75 -9.57
CA LEU A 239 -13.98 -1.32 -8.41
C LEU A 239 -13.86 -2.35 -7.29
N ASP A 240 -14.62 -3.44 -7.31
CA ASP A 240 -14.50 -4.58 -6.38
C ASP A 240 -13.79 -5.78 -7.01
N THR A 241 -13.54 -5.75 -8.31
CA THR A 241 -12.83 -6.81 -9.02
C THR A 241 -11.33 -6.62 -8.90
N ARG A 242 -10.61 -7.69 -8.55
CA ARG A 242 -9.15 -7.73 -8.40
C ARG A 242 -8.58 -8.95 -9.08
N MET A 243 -7.27 -8.90 -9.27
CA MET A 243 -6.46 -10.07 -9.57
C MET A 243 -5.86 -10.62 -8.27
N ILE A 244 -5.75 -11.94 -8.16
CA ILE A 244 -4.95 -12.61 -7.13
C ILE A 244 -3.93 -13.55 -7.78
N LEU A 245 -2.66 -13.42 -7.35
CA LEU A 245 -1.58 -14.34 -7.67
C LEU A 245 -1.32 -15.22 -6.45
N LEU A 246 -1.23 -16.54 -6.66
CA LEU A 246 -1.01 -17.49 -5.57
C LEU A 246 0.49 -17.66 -5.27
N GLY A 247 0.84 -17.53 -4.00
CA GLY A 247 2.19 -17.79 -3.51
C GLY A 247 2.54 -19.28 -3.51
N ALA A 248 3.83 -19.58 -3.32
CA ALA A 248 4.32 -20.94 -3.15
C ALA A 248 3.55 -21.66 -2.03
N GLY A 249 3.19 -22.93 -2.28
CA GLY A 249 2.42 -23.75 -1.35
C GLY A 249 0.90 -23.47 -1.33
N TRP A 250 0.41 -22.49 -2.09
CA TRP A 250 -1.02 -22.22 -2.22
C TRP A 250 -1.61 -22.72 -3.53
N SER A 251 -2.83 -23.24 -3.42
CA SER A 251 -3.70 -23.59 -4.54
C SER A 251 -5.09 -23.01 -4.30
N VAL A 252 -5.89 -22.93 -5.37
CA VAL A 252 -7.29 -22.48 -5.29
C VAL A 252 -8.08 -23.37 -4.34
N ALA A 253 -7.91 -24.69 -4.45
CA ALA A 253 -8.53 -25.66 -3.55
C ALA A 253 -8.14 -25.43 -2.08
N ARG A 254 -6.87 -25.13 -1.80
CA ARG A 254 -6.41 -24.84 -0.44
C ARG A 254 -7.02 -23.54 0.10
N LEU A 255 -7.12 -22.50 -0.71
CA LEU A 255 -7.79 -21.25 -0.32
C LEU A 255 -9.27 -21.47 0.01
N HIS A 256 -9.97 -22.31 -0.77
CA HIS A 256 -11.35 -22.69 -0.48
C HIS A 256 -11.48 -23.50 0.81
N ALA A 257 -10.63 -24.53 0.99
CA ALA A 257 -10.64 -25.38 2.17
C ALA A 257 -10.37 -24.58 3.47
N GLN A 258 -9.58 -23.51 3.39
CA GLN A 258 -9.29 -22.62 4.51
C GLN A 258 -10.32 -21.49 4.66
N GLY A 259 -11.35 -21.44 3.82
CA GLY A 259 -12.37 -20.38 3.84
C GLY A 259 -11.83 -18.98 3.56
N LEU A 260 -10.71 -18.89 2.84
CA LEU A 260 -10.06 -17.63 2.45
C LEU A 260 -10.57 -17.16 1.08
N LEU A 261 -10.96 -18.08 0.21
CA LEU A 261 -11.59 -17.81 -1.07
C LEU A 261 -12.95 -18.51 -1.11
N HIS A 262 -13.99 -17.81 -1.54
CA HIS A 262 -15.34 -18.33 -1.61
C HIS A 262 -15.74 -18.61 -3.06
N PRO A 263 -16.73 -19.48 -3.31
CA PRO A 263 -17.36 -19.57 -4.63
C PRO A 263 -17.89 -18.20 -5.09
N PRO A 264 -18.16 -18.05 -6.41
CA PRO A 264 -18.77 -16.84 -6.94
C PRO A 264 -20.00 -16.45 -6.12
N ALA A 265 -20.14 -15.17 -5.76
CA ALA A 265 -21.26 -14.69 -4.96
C ALA A 265 -22.63 -14.99 -5.61
N ASP A 266 -22.67 -15.01 -6.96
CA ASP A 266 -23.87 -15.31 -7.74
C ASP A 266 -24.30 -16.78 -7.57
N ALA A 267 -23.34 -17.71 -7.44
CA ALA A 267 -23.61 -19.14 -7.23
C ALA A 267 -24.17 -19.46 -5.83
N ALA A 268 -23.87 -18.62 -4.82
CA ALA A 268 -24.44 -18.77 -3.48
C ALA A 268 -25.94 -18.47 -3.46
N ASN A 269 -26.40 -17.53 -4.30
CA ASN A 269 -27.83 -17.22 -4.44
C ASN A 269 -28.60 -18.33 -5.17
N ASP A 270 -28.01 -18.96 -6.19
CA ASP A 270 -28.66 -20.06 -6.92
C ASP A 270 -28.78 -21.34 -6.08
N ALA A 271 -27.80 -21.63 -5.22
CA ALA A 271 -27.88 -22.75 -4.28
C ALA A 271 -28.94 -22.55 -3.20
N ILE A 272 -29.19 -21.30 -2.78
CA ILE A 272 -30.28 -20.95 -1.85
C ILE A 272 -31.64 -21.02 -2.57
N ARG A 273 -31.73 -20.52 -3.81
CA ARG A 273 -32.95 -20.57 -4.63
C ARG A 273 -33.38 -21.99 -5.03
N LYS A 274 -32.44 -22.93 -5.19
CA LYS A 274 -32.74 -24.35 -5.45
C LYS A 274 -33.11 -25.15 -4.19
N ARG A 275 -32.97 -24.56 -2.99
CA ARG A 275 -33.31 -25.18 -1.70
C ARG A 275 -34.57 -24.58 -1.06
N ALA A 276 -35.17 -23.57 -1.68
CA ALA A 276 -36.45 -22.98 -1.32
C ALA A 276 -37.52 -23.47 -2.30
#